data_AF-A0A6J4QPP5-F1
#
_entry.id   AF-A0A6J4QPP5-F1
#
_cell.length_a   1.000
_cell.length_b   1.000
_cell.length_c   1.000
_cell.angle_alpha   90.00
_cell.angle_beta   90.00
_cell.angle_gamma   90.00
#
_symmetry.space_group_name_H-M   'P 1'
#
loop_
_entity.id
_entity.type
_entity.pdbx_description
1 polymer ?
#
loop_
_entity_poly.entity_id
_entity_poly.type
_entity_poly.pdbx_seq_one_letter_code
_entity_poly.pdbx_strand_id
1 'polypeptide(L)'
;MLVAFVLVLLIVFGILAPVLSWLFRLEPSASAVRNFAPLLLFVCGLSFYFGGMAAAFKAPGRHLLHGTLVAPVAFVISPVVNLLIGKTPFPGLDSVGAVLLAVAFLAVSTAAAYVGARRGQALQAHNESVLRRMRRMRRTNRA
;
A
#
# COMPACT_ATOMS: atom_id res chain seq x y z
N MET A 1 -15.01 -2.62 13.13
CA MET A 1 -14.51 -1.34 13.71
C MET A 1 -13.15 -1.52 14.38
N LEU A 2 -13.00 -2.45 15.34
CA LEU A 2 -11.73 -2.66 16.05
C LEU A 2 -10.53 -2.98 15.13
N VAL A 3 -10.69 -3.87 14.15
CA VAL A 3 -9.63 -4.21 13.18
C VAL A 3 -9.22 -3.01 12.31
N ALA A 4 -10.18 -2.24 11.82
CA ALA A 4 -9.90 -1.03 11.04
C ALA A 4 -9.17 0.02 11.88
N PHE A 5 -9.57 0.19 13.14
CA PHE A 5 -8.91 1.08 14.09
C PHE A 5 -7.47 0.64 14.39
N VAL A 6 -7.24 -0.65 14.64
CA VAL A 6 -5.91 -1.23 14.82
C VAL A 6 -5.05 -1.02 13.57
N LEU A 7 -5.60 -1.19 12.36
CA LEU A 7 -4.85 -0.95 11.12
C LEU A 7 -4.48 0.51 10.92
N VAL A 8 -5.40 1.44 11.19
CA VAL A 8 -5.11 2.87 11.12
C VAL A 8 -4.05 3.24 12.15
N LEU A 9 -4.19 2.80 13.39
CA LEU A 9 -3.18 3.00 14.44
C LEU A 9 -1.83 2.46 13.99
N LEU A 10 -1.79 1.28 13.38
CA LEU A 10 -0.54 0.62 13.01
C LEU A 10 0.11 1.24 11.77
N ILE A 11 -0.66 1.78 10.83
CA ILE A 11 -0.18 2.60 9.72
C ILE A 11 0.34 3.94 10.26
N VAL A 12 -0.43 4.60 11.12
CA VAL A 12 -0.08 5.90 11.71
C VAL A 12 1.16 5.78 12.59
N PHE A 13 1.20 4.81 13.51
CA PHE A 13 2.39 4.54 14.33
C PHE A 13 3.55 4.00 13.52
N GLY A 14 3.33 3.24 12.43
CA GLY A 14 4.40 2.83 11.52
C GLY A 14 5.04 4.01 10.80
N ILE A 15 4.23 4.98 10.35
CA ILE A 15 4.69 6.22 9.72
C ILE A 15 5.34 7.16 10.76
N LEU A 16 4.76 7.25 11.97
CA LEU A 16 5.31 8.07 13.04
C LEU A 16 6.50 7.42 13.75
N ALA A 17 6.72 6.11 13.63
CA ALA A 17 7.83 5.40 14.29
C ALA A 17 9.18 6.08 14.05
N PRO A 18 9.61 6.43 12.82
CA PRO A 18 10.86 7.17 12.61
C PRO A 18 10.86 8.55 13.27
N VAL A 19 9.73 9.25 13.30
CA VAL A 19 9.61 10.57 13.96
C VAL A 19 9.73 10.43 15.48
N LEU A 20 9.06 9.42 16.06
CA LEU A 20 9.09 9.11 17.48
C LEU A 20 10.48 8.59 17.89
N SER A 21 11.10 7.71 17.10
CA SER A 21 12.46 7.24 17.33
C SER A 21 13.48 8.38 17.31
N TRP A 22 13.32 9.33 16.40
CA TRP A 22 14.16 10.53 16.37
C TRP A 22 13.91 11.43 17.59
N LEU A 23 12.64 11.71 17.92
CA LEU A 23 12.25 12.57 19.03
C LEU A 23 12.69 12.01 20.40
N PHE A 24 12.53 10.70 20.60
CA PHE A 24 12.83 10.01 21.85
C PHE A 24 14.22 9.35 21.88
N ARG A 25 15.02 9.49 20.80
CA ARG A 25 16.32 8.82 20.62
C ARG A 25 16.27 7.30 20.87
N LEU A 26 15.18 6.66 20.42
CA LEU A 26 14.98 5.23 20.60
C LEU A 26 15.74 4.47 19.51
N GLU A 27 16.75 3.71 19.92
CA GLU A 27 17.42 2.76 19.02
C GLU A 27 16.57 1.50 18.88
N PRO A 28 16.20 1.11 17.65
CA PRO A 28 15.44 -0.12 17.44
C PRO A 28 16.33 -1.32 17.76
N SER A 29 15.93 -2.12 18.75
CA SER A 29 16.64 -3.37 19.06
C SER A 29 16.45 -4.37 17.92
N ALA A 30 17.48 -5.18 17.65
CA ALA A 30 17.39 -6.25 16.64
C ALA A 30 16.25 -7.25 16.94
N SER A 31 15.92 -7.44 18.23
CA SER A 31 14.78 -8.27 18.66
C SER A 31 13.43 -7.65 18.31
N ALA A 32 13.30 -6.32 18.29
CA ALA A 32 12.08 -5.64 17.88
C ALA A 32 11.75 -5.91 16.42
N VAL A 33 12.73 -5.81 15.51
CA VAL A 33 12.53 -6.09 14.08
C VAL A 33 11.99 -7.50 13.86
N ARG A 34 12.58 -8.51 14.52
CA ARG A 34 12.14 -9.90 14.40
C ARG A 34 10.71 -10.11 14.92
N ASN A 35 10.38 -9.51 16.06
CA ASN A 35 9.07 -9.68 16.70
C ASN A 35 7.96 -8.93 15.95
N PHE A 36 8.26 -7.78 15.37
CA PHE A 36 7.29 -6.94 14.66
C PHE A 36 7.24 -7.20 13.15
N ALA A 37 8.20 -7.92 12.56
CA ALA A 37 8.22 -8.22 11.12
C ALA A 37 6.91 -8.84 10.59
N PRO A 38 6.27 -9.84 11.25
CA PRO A 38 5.00 -10.38 10.77
C PRO A 38 3.86 -9.35 10.79
N LEU A 39 3.82 -8.52 11.83
CA LEU A 39 2.83 -7.46 11.98
C LEU A 39 3.02 -6.37 10.91
N LEU A 40 4.27 -5.96 10.66
CA LEU A 40 4.63 -5.02 9.61
C LEU A 40 4.27 -5.57 8.23
N LEU A 41 4.52 -6.86 7.98
CA LEU A 41 4.15 -7.52 6.72
C LEU A 41 2.63 -7.51 6.51
N PHE A 42 1.86 -7.78 7.57
CA PHE A 42 0.40 -7.73 7.55
C PHE A 42 -0.13 -6.32 7.25
N VAL A 43 0.43 -5.31 7.90
CA VAL A 43 0.11 -3.89 7.66
C VAL A 43 0.41 -3.49 6.24
N CYS A 44 1.59 -3.88 5.77
CA CYS A 44 2.05 -3.63 4.42
C CYS A 44 1.04 -4.24 3.43
N GLY A 45 0.70 -5.51 3.60
CA GLY A 45 -0.29 -6.19 2.78
C GLY A 45 -1.63 -5.46 2.75
N LEU A 46 -2.18 -5.06 3.90
CA LEU A 46 -3.47 -4.36 3.93
C LEU A 46 -3.40 -2.95 3.33
N SER A 47 -2.33 -2.22 3.61
CA SER A 47 -2.10 -0.88 3.05
C SER A 47 -2.04 -0.93 1.53
N PHE A 48 -1.28 -1.88 0.97
CA PHE A 48 -1.17 -2.05 -0.48
C PHE A 48 -2.43 -2.64 -1.11
N TYR A 49 -3.16 -3.51 -0.41
CA TYR A 49 -4.46 -3.98 -0.85
C TYR A 49 -5.47 -2.83 -0.99
N PHE A 50 -5.65 -2.01 0.05
CA PHE A 50 -6.58 -0.87 -0.02
C PHE A 50 -6.06 0.24 -0.95
N GLY A 51 -4.76 0.49 -0.96
CA GLY A 51 -4.11 1.44 -1.87
C GLY A 51 -4.30 1.06 -3.34
N GLY A 52 -4.03 -0.21 -3.69
CA GLY A 52 -4.24 -0.74 -5.04
C GLY A 52 -5.71 -0.70 -5.46
N MET A 53 -6.63 -0.99 -4.54
CA MET A 53 -8.08 -0.87 -4.77
C MET A 53 -8.49 0.58 -5.06
N ALA A 54 -8.03 1.53 -4.26
CA ALA A 54 -8.35 2.95 -4.44
C ALA A 54 -7.77 3.51 -5.75
N ALA A 55 -6.52 3.16 -6.05
CA ALA A 55 -5.85 3.56 -7.29
C ALA A 55 -6.55 2.97 -8.53
N ALA A 56 -6.92 1.68 -8.50
CA ALA A 56 -7.66 1.06 -9.58
C ALA A 56 -9.06 1.65 -9.75
N PHE A 57 -9.77 1.95 -8.66
CA PHE A 57 -11.11 2.54 -8.70
C PHE A 57 -11.11 3.92 -9.38
N LYS A 58 -10.13 4.78 -9.05
CA LYS A 58 -10.02 6.14 -9.60
C LYS A 58 -9.32 6.22 -10.96
N ALA A 59 -8.68 5.15 -11.42
CA ALA A 59 -7.91 5.17 -12.65
C ALA A 59 -8.80 5.53 -13.87
N PRO A 60 -8.32 6.38 -14.80
CA PRO A 60 -9.06 6.73 -16.02
C PRO A 60 -9.09 5.58 -17.04
N GLY A 61 -8.15 4.64 -16.95
CA GLY A 61 -8.05 3.44 -17.77
C GLY A 61 -6.97 2.51 -17.24
N ARG A 62 -6.89 1.28 -17.75
CA ARG A 62 -5.91 0.26 -17.31
C ARG A 62 -5.88 0.09 -15.78
N HIS A 63 -7.07 0.03 -15.17
CA HIS A 63 -7.29 0.01 -13.71
C HIS A 63 -6.38 -0.98 -12.95
N LEU A 64 -6.21 -2.19 -13.47
CA LEU A 64 -5.35 -3.21 -12.85
C LEU A 64 -3.88 -2.78 -12.81
N LEU A 65 -3.38 -2.17 -13.87
CA LEU A 65 -1.99 -1.71 -13.92
C LEU A 65 -1.77 -0.57 -12.93
N HIS A 66 -2.65 0.43 -12.90
CA HIS A 66 -2.53 1.53 -11.94
C HIS A 66 -2.56 1.06 -10.50
N GLY A 67 -3.43 0.11 -10.16
CA GLY A 67 -3.48 -0.44 -8.80
C GLY A 67 -2.28 -1.32 -8.45
N THR A 68 -1.83 -2.17 -9.38
CA THR A 68 -0.71 -3.11 -9.13
C THR A 68 0.63 -2.39 -9.05
N LEU A 69 0.81 -1.32 -9.84
CA LEU A 69 2.06 -0.56 -9.89
C LEU A 69 2.37 0.23 -8.61
N VAL A 70 1.40 0.42 -7.71
CA VAL A 70 1.60 1.17 -6.46
C VAL A 70 2.78 0.62 -5.64
N ALA A 71 2.87 -0.70 -5.48
CA ALA A 71 3.94 -1.35 -4.73
C ALA A 71 5.33 -1.24 -5.39
N PRO A 72 5.54 -1.67 -6.66
CA PRO A 72 6.84 -1.59 -7.30
C PRO A 72 7.29 -0.14 -7.52
N VAL A 73 6.38 0.78 -7.83
CA VAL A 73 6.73 2.20 -7.97
C VAL A 73 7.19 2.77 -6.62
N ALA A 74 6.50 2.47 -5.52
CA ALA A 74 6.96 2.87 -4.18
C ALA A 74 8.34 2.27 -3.85
N PHE A 75 8.57 1.02 -4.23
CA PHE A 75 9.86 0.35 -4.05
C PHE A 75 10.98 0.96 -4.87
N VAL A 76 10.69 1.54 -6.04
CA VAL A 76 11.68 2.27 -6.88
C VAL A 76 11.89 3.71 -6.40
N ILE A 77 10.84 4.39 -5.94
CA ILE A 77 10.95 5.76 -5.43
C ILE A 77 11.82 5.80 -4.16
N SER A 78 11.68 4.82 -3.27
CA SER A 78 12.44 4.75 -2.01
C SER A 78 13.97 4.86 -2.19
N PRO A 79 14.64 4.02 -3.00
CA PRO A 79 16.08 4.12 -3.24
C PRO A 79 16.46 5.40 -3.98
N VAL A 80 15.62 5.90 -4.89
CA VAL A 80 15.86 7.20 -5.56
C VAL A 80 15.90 8.33 -4.53
N VAL A 81 14.93 8.38 -3.63
CA VAL A 81 14.88 9.38 -2.55
C VAL A 81 16.11 9.24 -1.64
N ASN A 82 16.50 8.02 -1.28
CA ASN A 82 17.70 7.77 -0.47
C ASN A 82 18.98 8.31 -1.13
N LEU A 83 19.14 8.06 -2.43
CA LEU A 83 20.28 8.58 -3.20
C LEU A 83 20.28 10.12 -3.25
N LEU A 84 19.11 10.74 -3.44
CA LEU A 84 18.97 12.20 -3.47
C LEU A 84 19.35 12.87 -2.14
N ILE A 85 19.22 12.17 -1.02
CA ILE A 85 19.64 12.64 0.32
C ILE A 85 21.03 12.15 0.72
N GLY A 86 21.82 11.62 -0.22
CA GLY A 86 23.21 11.22 0.00
C GLY A 86 23.39 9.91 0.77
N LYS A 87 22.36 9.06 0.85
CA LYS A 87 22.42 7.73 1.47
C LYS A 87 22.62 6.63 0.42
N THR A 88 23.01 5.44 0.88
CA THR A 88 22.96 4.23 0.04
C THR A 88 21.52 3.97 -0.43
N PRO A 89 21.30 3.36 -1.62
CA PRO A 89 19.95 3.15 -2.14
C PRO A 89 19.09 2.27 -1.22
N PHE A 90 19.74 1.33 -0.54
CA PHE A 90 19.12 0.35 0.34
C PHE A 90 19.84 0.34 1.70
N PRO A 91 19.60 1.34 2.56
CA PRO A 91 20.26 1.42 3.86
C PRO A 91 19.74 0.31 4.79
N GLY A 92 20.65 -0.38 5.50
CA GLY A 92 20.31 -1.48 6.41
C GLY A 92 20.07 -2.84 5.75
N LEU A 93 20.37 -2.97 4.46
CA LEU A 93 20.28 -4.21 3.67
C LEU A 93 21.64 -4.95 3.61
N ASP A 94 22.41 -4.89 4.68
CA ASP A 94 23.80 -5.39 4.73
C ASP A 94 23.89 -6.92 4.99
N SER A 95 22.75 -7.57 5.25
CA SER A 95 22.68 -9.01 5.55
C SER A 95 21.73 -9.74 4.62
N VAL A 96 22.05 -11.02 4.33
CA VAL A 96 21.19 -11.91 3.55
C VAL A 96 19.77 -11.98 4.12
N GLY A 97 19.64 -11.99 5.45
CA GLY A 97 18.34 -11.99 6.13
C GLY A 97 17.52 -10.72 5.85
N ALA A 98 18.15 -9.54 5.88
CA ALA A 98 17.49 -8.29 5.54
C ALA A 98 17.05 -8.26 4.06
N VAL A 99 17.87 -8.80 3.15
CA VAL A 99 17.54 -8.90 1.72
C VAL A 99 16.33 -9.80 1.50
N LEU A 100 16.32 -10.99 2.09
CA LEU A 100 15.19 -11.91 1.99
C LEU A 100 13.90 -11.30 2.57
N LEU A 101 14.00 -10.57 3.68
CA LEU A 101 12.86 -9.88 4.27
C LEU A 101 12.34 -8.79 3.34
N ALA A 102 13.21 -7.97 2.75
CA ALA A 102 12.80 -6.94 1.79
C ALA A 102 12.11 -7.53 0.56
N VAL A 103 12.62 -8.64 0.03
CA VAL A 103 12.00 -9.38 -1.09
C VAL A 103 10.62 -9.90 -0.69
N ALA A 104 10.48 -10.47 0.51
CA ALA A 104 9.19 -10.95 1.02
C ALA A 104 8.17 -9.81 1.14
N PHE A 105 8.58 -8.65 1.67
CA PHE A 105 7.73 -7.47 1.73
C PHE A 105 7.30 -7.02 0.33
N LEU A 106 8.24 -6.90 -0.61
CA LEU A 106 7.92 -6.52 -1.99
C LEU A 106 6.92 -7.49 -2.65
N ALA A 107 7.13 -8.79 -2.48
CA ALA A 107 6.25 -9.81 -3.04
C ALA A 107 4.83 -9.72 -2.45
N VAL A 108 4.72 -9.63 -1.12
CA VAL A 108 3.43 -9.52 -0.42
C VAL A 108 2.72 -8.22 -0.78
N SER A 109 3.41 -7.10 -0.80
CA SER A 109 2.87 -5.80 -1.21
C SER A 109 2.32 -5.83 -2.62
N THR A 110 3.06 -6.40 -3.56
CA THR A 110 2.67 -6.46 -4.97
C THR A 110 1.47 -7.39 -5.17
N ALA A 111 1.47 -8.57 -4.53
CA ALA A 111 0.35 -9.49 -4.56
C ALA A 111 -0.92 -8.87 -3.95
N ALA A 112 -0.78 -8.20 -2.80
CA ALA A 112 -1.88 -7.53 -2.14
C ALA A 112 -2.44 -6.37 -2.98
N ALA A 113 -1.56 -5.54 -3.56
CA ALA A 113 -1.94 -4.46 -4.47
C ALA A 113 -2.69 -4.98 -5.69
N TYR A 114 -2.24 -6.09 -6.28
CA TYR A 114 -2.93 -6.75 -7.39
C TYR A 114 -4.34 -7.22 -7.02
N VAL A 115 -4.49 -7.91 -5.88
CA VAL A 115 -5.80 -8.37 -5.40
C VAL A 115 -6.73 -7.18 -5.10
N GLY A 116 -6.18 -6.14 -4.47
CA GLY A 116 -6.88 -4.88 -4.25
C GLY A 116 -7.35 -4.23 -5.55
N ALA A 117 -6.46 -4.14 -6.54
CA ALA A 117 -6.74 -3.55 -7.84
C ALA A 117 -7.87 -4.28 -8.58
N ARG A 118 -7.88 -5.64 -8.53
CA ARG A 118 -8.97 -6.45 -9.10
C ARG A 118 -10.32 -6.12 -8.47
N ARG A 119 -10.38 -5.98 -7.14
CA ARG A 119 -11.60 -5.57 -6.45
C ARG A 119 -12.00 -4.13 -6.81
N GLY A 120 -11.04 -3.20 -6.89
CA GLY A 120 -11.28 -1.80 -7.26
C GLY A 120 -11.89 -1.67 -8.66
N GLN A 121 -11.37 -2.44 -9.61
CA GLN A 121 -11.91 -2.50 -10.98
C GLN A 121 -13.34 -3.04 -11.01
N ALA A 122 -13.64 -4.10 -10.26
CA ALA A 122 -14.98 -4.67 -10.18
C ALA A 122 -16.00 -3.67 -9.59
N LEU A 123 -15.60 -2.93 -8.54
CA LEU A 123 -16.43 -1.87 -7.95
C LEU A 123 -16.70 -0.73 -8.92
N GLN A 124 -15.68 -0.31 -9.69
CA GLN A 124 -15.84 0.74 -10.69
C GLN A 124 -16.81 0.31 -11.81
N ALA A 125 -16.65 -0.91 -12.33
CA ALA A 125 -17.56 -1.46 -13.34
C ALA A 125 -19.01 -1.55 -12.83
N HIS A 126 -19.20 -1.94 -11.58
CA HIS A 126 -20.51 -1.97 -10.95
C HIS A 126 -21.12 -0.56 -10.86
N ASN A 127 -20.37 0.43 -10.36
CA ASN A 127 -20.83 1.82 -10.26
C ASN A 127 -21.21 2.41 -11.62
N GLU A 128 -20.42 2.13 -12.66
CA GLU A 128 -20.76 2.56 -14.02
C GLU A 128 -22.07 1.95 -14.51
N SER A 129 -22.32 0.67 -14.23
CA SER A 129 -23.55 0.00 -14.64
C SER A 129 -24.79 0.63 -13.99
N VAL A 130 -24.69 0.97 -12.70
CA VAL A 130 -25.76 1.63 -11.94
C VAL A 130 -25.98 3.05 -12.46
N LEU A 131 -24.91 3.82 -12.66
CA LEU A 131 -24.99 5.19 -13.20
C LEU A 131 -25.61 5.21 -14.61
N ARG A 132 -25.26 4.25 -15.47
CA ARG A 132 -25.86 4.11 -16.80
C ARG A 132 -27.36 3.81 -16.70
N ARG A 133 -27.77 2.92 -15.78
CA ARG A 133 -29.19 2.58 -15.55
C ARG A 133 -29.99 3.80 -15.07
N MET A 134 -29.46 4.54 -14.10
CA MET A 134 -30.10 5.77 -13.59
C MET A 134 -30.23 6.85 -14.67
N ARG A 135 -29.21 7.02 -15.51
CA ARG A 135 -29.25 7.98 -16.65
C ARG A 135 -30.32 7.60 -17.67
N ARG A 136 -30.52 6.31 -17.95
CA ARG A 136 -31.59 5.83 -18.84
C ARG A 136 -32.97 6.15 -18.27
N MET A 137 -33.22 5.80 -17.00
CA MET A 137 -34.51 6.11 -16.33
C MET A 137 -34.81 7.61 -16.31
N ARG A 138 -33.81 8.46 -16.04
CA ARG A 138 -33.99 9.93 -16.06
C ARG A 138 -34.33 10.48 -17.45
N ARG A 139 -33.87 9.85 -18.54
CA ARG A 139 -34.22 10.26 -19.90
C ARG A 139 -35.65 9.87 -20.25
N THR A 140 -36.08 8.68 -19.85
CA THR A 140 -37.47 8.21 -20.06
C THR A 140 -38.49 9.06 -19.29
N ASN A 141 -38.18 9.53 -18.08
CA ASN A 141 -39.08 10.40 -17.31
C ASN A 141 -39.12 11.88 -17.79
N ARG A 142 -38.28 12.26 -18.76
CA ARG A 142 -38.22 13.63 -19.30
C ARG A 142 -38.74 13.74 -20.75
N ALA A 143 -39.03 12.61 -21.38
CA ALA A 143 -39.69 12.51 -22.68
C ALA A 143 -41.18 12.27 -22.44
#